data_AF-A0A938SHN7-F1
#
_entry.id   AF-A0A938SHN7-F1
#
_cell.length_a   1.000
_cell.length_b   1.000
_cell.length_c   1.000
_cell.angle_alpha   90.00
_cell.angle_beta   90.00
_cell.angle_gamma   90.00
#
_symmetry.space_group_name_H-M   'P 1'
#
loop_
_entity.id
_entity.type
_entity.pdbx_description
1 polymer ?
#
loop_
_entity_poly.entity_id
_entity_poly.type
_entity_poly.pdbx_seq_one_letter_code
_entity_poly.pdbx_strand_id
1 'polypeptide(L)'
;MLIQNVRAEREPLLLFLGLLLAYNVNLRVLHTGDCFAAPHVTLSLLSSGNFELNEYSWEDVDPAHYGVVEVGGRKLSKYPVMSSVLAAPIFFVALGFSDAHKAPLIYYVAKFCATVFVSLSVVFLYLAVRRVRSEWALTTALVYGLGTCAWTVSQALWQHPGSMMFLALALYLLVRGEEEVRF
;
A
#
# COMPACT_ATOMS: atom_id res chain seq x y z
N MET A 1 31.82 -4.08 -17.65
CA MET A 1 31.36 -2.95 -16.80
C MET A 1 29.95 -2.48 -17.16
N LEU A 2 29.69 -2.02 -18.40
CA LEU A 2 28.36 -1.56 -18.83
C LEU A 2 27.21 -2.57 -18.62
N ILE A 3 27.42 -3.85 -18.94
CA ILE A 3 26.38 -4.90 -18.80
C ILE A 3 26.05 -5.22 -17.33
N GLN A 4 27.02 -5.07 -16.41
CA GLN A 4 26.80 -5.29 -14.97
C GLN A 4 26.02 -4.13 -14.34
N ASN A 5 26.28 -2.88 -14.76
CA ASN A 5 25.51 -1.73 -14.30
C ASN A 5 24.04 -1.79 -14.74
N VAL A 6 23.78 -2.18 -16.00
CA VAL A 6 22.40 -2.28 -16.51
C VAL A 6 21.60 -3.38 -15.80
N ARG A 7 22.23 -4.48 -15.36
CA ARG A 7 21.55 -5.51 -14.57
C ARG A 7 21.22 -5.01 -13.16
N ALA A 8 22.15 -4.33 -12.50
CA ALA A 8 21.95 -3.81 -11.14
C ALA A 8 20.78 -2.82 -11.05
N GLU A 9 20.56 -2.01 -12.08
CA GLU A 9 19.45 -1.05 -12.14
C GLU A 9 18.08 -1.70 -12.40
N ARG A 10 18.06 -2.88 -13.06
CA ARG A 10 16.82 -3.58 -13.42
C ARG A 10 16.31 -4.52 -12.33
N GLU A 11 17.19 -5.02 -11.47
CA GLU A 11 16.83 -5.95 -10.38
C GLU A 11 15.71 -5.43 -9.47
N PRO A 12 15.76 -4.18 -8.94
CA PRO A 12 14.68 -3.63 -8.11
C PRO A 12 13.34 -3.56 -8.85
N LEU A 13 13.38 -3.17 -10.13
CA LEU A 13 12.18 -3.06 -10.97
C LEU A 13 11.57 -4.45 -11.25
N LEU A 14 12.40 -5.44 -11.58
CA LEU A 14 11.93 -6.81 -11.80
C LEU A 14 11.35 -7.43 -10.51
N LEU A 15 11.98 -7.16 -9.37
CA LEU A 15 11.46 -7.58 -8.06
C LEU A 15 10.10 -6.93 -7.78
N PHE A 16 9.99 -5.61 -7.98
CA PHE A 16 8.74 -4.87 -7.83
C PHE A 16 7.61 -5.46 -8.69
N LEU A 17 7.86 -5.60 -9.99
CA LEU A 17 6.87 -6.10 -10.95
C LEU A 17 6.50 -7.56 -10.67
N GLY A 18 7.48 -8.40 -10.32
CA GLY A 18 7.26 -9.80 -9.97
C GLY A 18 6.37 -9.95 -8.73
N LEU A 19 6.62 -9.17 -7.68
CA LEU A 19 5.80 -9.17 -6.47
C LEU A 19 4.40 -8.58 -6.72
N LEU A 20 4.31 -7.51 -7.51
CA LEU A 20 3.03 -6.91 -7.89
C LEU A 20 2.14 -7.93 -8.61
N LEU A 21 2.72 -8.71 -9.53
CA LEU A 21 2.01 -9.81 -10.20
C LEU A 21 1.64 -10.93 -9.20
N ALA A 22 2.59 -11.35 -8.36
CA ALA A 22 2.37 -12.43 -7.39
C ALA A 22 1.21 -12.12 -6.42
N TYR A 23 1.16 -10.91 -5.84
CA TYR A 23 0.10 -10.53 -4.91
C TYR A 23 -1.29 -10.40 -5.55
N ASN A 24 -1.34 -10.20 -6.88
CA ASN A 24 -2.59 -10.05 -7.64
C ASN A 24 -3.03 -11.32 -8.38
N VAL A 25 -2.23 -12.40 -8.38
CA VAL A 25 -2.53 -13.64 -9.13
C VAL A 25 -3.83 -14.32 -8.71
N ASN A 26 -4.28 -14.11 -7.47
CA ASN A 26 -5.51 -14.72 -6.96
C ASN A 26 -6.80 -14.04 -7.49
N LEU A 27 -6.69 -12.88 -8.14
CA LEU A 27 -7.81 -12.11 -8.72
C LEU A 27 -8.97 -11.85 -7.77
N ARG A 28 -8.71 -11.86 -6.45
CA ARG A 28 -9.70 -11.68 -5.39
C ARG A 28 -9.31 -10.52 -4.49
N VAL A 29 -10.29 -9.83 -3.95
CA VAL A 29 -10.08 -8.92 -2.80
C VAL A 29 -10.34 -9.70 -1.52
N LEU A 30 -9.35 -9.77 -0.64
CA LEU A 30 -9.50 -10.38 0.68
C LEU A 30 -9.49 -9.25 1.71
N HIS A 31 -10.66 -8.67 1.94
CA HIS A 31 -10.86 -7.55 2.86
C HIS A 31 -11.66 -8.01 4.09
N THR A 32 -11.46 -7.31 5.19
CA THR A 32 -12.24 -7.42 6.45
C THR A 32 -12.76 -6.04 6.85
N GLY A 33 -13.53 -5.95 7.93
CA GLY A 33 -14.08 -4.68 8.41
C GLY A 33 -13.04 -3.56 8.59
N ASP A 34 -11.82 -3.89 8.99
CA ASP A 34 -10.75 -2.90 9.26
C ASP A 34 -10.28 -2.09 8.04
N CYS A 35 -10.32 -2.69 6.85
CA CYS A 35 -9.92 -2.01 5.62
C CYS A 35 -11.10 -1.40 4.85
N PHE A 36 -12.31 -1.52 5.39
CA PHE A 36 -13.53 -1.13 4.71
C PHE A 36 -13.66 0.39 4.51
N ALA A 37 -13.29 1.17 5.53
CA ALA A 37 -13.41 2.63 5.50
C ALA A 37 -12.38 3.29 4.56
N ALA A 38 -11.17 2.73 4.45
CA ALA A 38 -10.06 3.40 3.76
C ALA A 38 -10.34 3.76 2.28
N PRO A 39 -10.93 2.88 1.44
CA PRO A 39 -11.31 3.22 0.06
C PRO A 39 -12.33 4.35 -0.01
N HIS A 40 -13.30 4.38 0.92
CA HIS A 40 -14.34 5.42 0.96
C HIS A 40 -13.78 6.77 1.41
N VAL A 41 -12.87 6.77 2.40
CA VAL A 41 -12.14 8.00 2.77
C VAL A 41 -11.32 8.52 1.59
N THR A 42 -10.72 7.64 0.79
CA THR A 42 -9.99 8.04 -0.43
C THR A 42 -10.93 8.69 -1.44
N LEU A 43 -12.13 8.13 -1.64
CA LEU A 43 -13.12 8.70 -2.55
C LEU A 43 -13.65 10.05 -2.04
N SER A 44 -14.00 10.16 -0.76
CA SER A 44 -14.42 11.42 -0.15
C SER A 44 -13.36 12.52 -0.29
N LEU A 45 -12.09 12.16 -0.12
CA LEU A 45 -10.98 13.10 -0.35
C LEU A 45 -10.95 13.59 -1.81
N LEU A 46 -11.18 12.71 -2.78
CA LEU A 46 -11.12 13.05 -4.20
C LEU A 46 -12.38 13.80 -4.70
N SER A 47 -13.57 13.44 -4.22
CA SER A 47 -14.84 14.02 -4.66
C SER A 47 -15.22 15.27 -3.88
N SER A 48 -15.01 15.23 -2.56
CA SER A 48 -15.57 16.16 -1.59
C SER A 48 -14.50 17.00 -0.89
N GLY A 49 -13.20 16.67 -1.09
CA GLY A 49 -12.07 17.38 -0.50
C GLY A 49 -11.98 17.25 1.02
N ASN A 50 -12.62 16.24 1.61
CA ASN A 50 -12.65 16.02 3.06
C ASN A 50 -12.49 14.53 3.41
N PHE A 51 -12.65 14.16 4.67
CA PHE A 51 -12.50 12.78 5.16
C PHE A 51 -13.78 12.25 5.80
N GLU A 52 -14.89 12.93 5.56
CA GLU A 52 -16.19 12.54 6.06
C GLU A 52 -16.75 11.40 5.23
N LEU A 53 -17.67 10.68 5.85
CA LEU A 53 -18.22 9.43 5.35
C LEU A 53 -19.75 9.54 5.26
N ASN A 54 -20.29 10.75 5.33
CA ASN A 54 -21.73 11.01 5.42
C ASN A 54 -22.46 10.72 4.11
N GLU A 55 -21.75 10.82 2.98
CA GLU A 55 -22.24 10.60 1.63
C GLU A 55 -22.51 9.13 1.29
N TYR A 56 -22.06 8.19 2.12
CA TYR A 56 -22.21 6.76 1.88
C TYR A 56 -23.30 6.15 2.79
N SER A 57 -24.14 5.30 2.22
CA SER A 57 -25.13 4.51 2.95
C SER A 57 -24.46 3.28 3.55
N TRP A 58 -24.12 3.33 4.84
CA TRP A 58 -23.43 2.23 5.54
C TRP A 58 -24.35 1.07 5.95
N GLU A 59 -25.66 1.30 5.85
CA GLU A 59 -26.71 0.34 6.21
C GLU A 59 -26.77 -0.85 5.25
N ASP A 60 -26.33 -0.67 4.01
CA ASP A 60 -26.36 -1.70 2.96
C ASP A 60 -25.08 -2.55 2.87
N VAL A 61 -24.00 -2.17 3.58
CA VAL A 61 -22.64 -2.61 3.16
C VAL A 61 -21.91 -3.53 4.15
N ASP A 62 -22.27 -3.61 5.43
CA ASP A 62 -21.83 -4.65 6.39
C ASP A 62 -22.47 -4.41 7.79
N PRO A 63 -23.08 -5.39 8.47
CA PRO A 63 -23.46 -5.23 9.88
C PRO A 63 -22.25 -5.03 10.84
N ALA A 64 -21.01 -5.20 10.39
CA ALA A 64 -19.78 -5.02 11.17
C ALA A 64 -19.08 -3.64 10.98
N HIS A 65 -19.84 -2.54 10.84
CA HIS A 65 -19.33 -1.18 10.61
C HIS A 65 -18.54 -0.53 11.77
N TYR A 66 -17.83 -1.30 12.59
CA TYR A 66 -17.02 -0.80 13.71
C TYR A 66 -15.82 0.05 13.27
N GLY A 67 -15.46 0.04 11.99
CA GLY A 67 -14.43 0.88 11.39
C GLY A 67 -14.87 2.34 11.15
N VAL A 68 -16.17 2.63 11.26
CA VAL A 68 -16.73 3.98 11.14
C VAL A 68 -17.28 4.40 12.50
N VAL A 69 -16.99 5.64 12.90
CA VAL A 69 -17.44 6.24 14.15
C VAL A 69 -18.20 7.52 13.86
N GLU A 70 -19.21 7.80 14.67
CA GLU A 70 -19.97 9.05 14.58
C GLU A 70 -19.49 10.03 15.66
N VAL A 71 -19.03 11.22 15.25
CA VAL A 71 -18.52 12.26 16.14
C VAL A 71 -19.14 13.60 15.77
N GLY A 72 -20.10 14.06 16.57
CA GLY A 72 -20.79 15.34 16.36
C GLY A 72 -21.61 15.37 15.07
N GLY A 73 -22.34 14.29 14.77
CA GLY A 73 -23.16 14.16 13.56
C GLY A 73 -22.39 13.88 12.29
N ARG A 74 -21.06 13.66 12.37
CA ARG A 74 -20.21 13.29 11.23
C ARG A 74 -19.75 11.86 11.35
N LYS A 75 -19.91 11.09 10.28
CA LYS A 75 -19.32 9.76 10.12
C LYS A 75 -17.87 9.92 9.70
N LEU A 76 -16.97 9.25 10.41
CA LEU A 76 -15.52 9.32 10.21
C LEU A 76 -14.92 7.92 10.30
N SER A 77 -13.79 7.69 9.63
CA SER A 77 -12.98 6.50 9.85
C SER A 77 -12.40 6.48 11.26
N LYS A 78 -12.51 5.35 11.96
CA LYS A 78 -11.79 5.09 13.22
C LYS A 78 -10.28 5.03 13.02
N TYR A 79 -9.83 4.67 11.82
CA TYR A 79 -8.43 4.49 11.47
C TYR A 79 -7.83 5.75 10.82
N PRO A 80 -6.50 5.96 10.96
CA PRO A 80 -5.81 7.09 10.35
C PRO A 80 -6.06 7.22 8.83
N VAL A 81 -6.13 8.46 8.35
CA VAL A 81 -6.44 8.77 6.94
C VAL A 81 -5.25 8.61 5.99
N MET A 82 -4.04 8.40 6.52
CA MET A 82 -2.82 8.45 5.72
C MET A 82 -2.80 7.40 4.60
N SER A 83 -3.28 6.18 4.84
CA SER A 83 -3.42 5.16 3.78
C SER A 83 -4.31 5.63 2.63
N SER A 84 -5.37 6.39 2.93
CA SER A 84 -6.27 6.95 1.93
C SER A 84 -5.63 8.10 1.16
N VAL A 85 -4.92 9.00 1.86
CA VAL A 85 -4.16 10.09 1.23
C VAL A 85 -3.09 9.55 0.28
N LEU A 86 -2.36 8.51 0.68
CA LEU A 86 -1.35 7.87 -0.18
C LEU A 86 -1.98 7.16 -1.40
N ALA A 87 -3.17 6.59 -1.24
CA ALA A 87 -3.88 5.90 -2.30
C ALA A 87 -4.55 6.86 -3.30
N ALA A 88 -4.84 8.10 -2.89
CA ALA A 88 -5.53 9.11 -3.70
C ALA A 88 -5.00 9.28 -5.14
N PRO A 89 -3.69 9.43 -5.40
CA PRO A 89 -3.21 9.55 -6.78
C PRO A 89 -3.49 8.30 -7.64
N ILE A 90 -3.38 7.10 -7.06
CA ILE A 90 -3.68 5.86 -7.77
C ILE A 90 -5.18 5.72 -8.03
N PHE A 91 -6.01 6.07 -7.04
CA PHE A 91 -7.47 6.11 -7.18
C PHE A 91 -7.90 7.10 -8.25
N PHE A 92 -7.31 8.30 -8.26
CA PHE A 92 -7.59 9.33 -9.24
C PHE A 92 -7.27 8.85 -10.67
N VAL A 93 -6.12 8.20 -10.87
CA VAL A 93 -5.77 7.64 -12.19
C VAL A 93 -6.68 6.48 -12.58
N ALA A 94 -7.06 5.62 -11.62
CA ALA A 94 -7.86 4.42 -11.89
C ALA A 94 -9.36 4.70 -12.10
N LEU A 95 -9.91 5.68 -11.40
CA LEU A 95 -11.35 5.95 -11.34
C LEU A 95 -11.73 7.34 -11.89
N GLY A 96 -10.78 8.26 -12.01
CA GLY A 96 -11.05 9.65 -12.39
C GLY A 96 -12.05 10.33 -11.42
N PHE A 97 -12.88 11.22 -11.98
CA PHE A 97 -14.04 11.80 -11.30
C PHE A 97 -15.34 11.04 -11.59
N SER A 98 -15.25 9.78 -12.01
CA SER A 98 -16.46 9.02 -12.32
C SER A 98 -17.29 8.80 -11.05
N ASP A 99 -18.62 8.78 -11.18
CA ASP A 99 -19.56 8.36 -10.12
C ASP A 99 -19.44 6.85 -9.81
N ALA A 100 -18.26 6.25 -10.04
CA ALA A 100 -17.93 4.87 -9.73
C ALA A 100 -17.75 4.67 -8.21
N HIS A 101 -18.75 5.09 -7.44
CA HIS A 101 -19.06 4.57 -6.10
C HIS A 101 -19.58 3.12 -6.17
N LYS A 102 -19.50 2.48 -7.34
CA LYS A 102 -19.93 1.11 -7.58
C LYS A 102 -18.92 0.17 -6.93
N ALA A 103 -19.22 -0.25 -5.70
CA ALA A 103 -18.78 -1.56 -5.24
C ALA A 103 -19.09 -2.59 -6.36
N PRO A 104 -18.12 -3.42 -6.78
CA PRO A 104 -16.92 -3.81 -6.05
C PRO A 104 -15.60 -3.14 -6.49
N LEU A 105 -15.60 -2.30 -7.53
CA LEU A 105 -14.36 -1.83 -8.18
C LEU A 105 -13.40 -1.10 -7.23
N ILE A 106 -13.95 -0.29 -6.32
CA ILE A 106 -13.19 0.51 -5.36
C ILE A 106 -12.26 -0.36 -4.49
N TYR A 107 -12.68 -1.58 -4.16
CA TYR A 107 -11.88 -2.48 -3.34
C TYR A 107 -10.78 -3.18 -4.13
N TYR A 108 -10.98 -3.39 -5.43
CA TYR A 108 -9.91 -3.87 -6.31
C TYR A 108 -8.83 -2.81 -6.47
N VAL A 109 -9.21 -1.55 -6.65
CA VAL A 109 -8.25 -0.42 -6.70
C VAL A 109 -7.55 -0.27 -5.35
N ALA A 110 -8.27 -0.42 -4.23
CA ALA A 110 -7.70 -0.42 -2.89
C ALA A 110 -6.66 -1.53 -2.69
N LYS A 111 -7.00 -2.75 -3.06
CA LYS A 111 -6.05 -3.88 -3.06
C LYS A 111 -4.85 -3.56 -3.93
N PHE A 112 -5.05 -3.03 -5.13
CA PHE A 112 -3.94 -2.68 -6.01
C PHE A 112 -2.98 -1.69 -5.35
N CYS A 113 -3.50 -0.63 -4.70
CA CYS A 113 -2.69 0.29 -3.90
C CYS A 113 -1.90 -0.44 -2.80
N ALA A 114 -2.54 -1.34 -2.05
CA ALA A 114 -1.87 -2.14 -1.03
C ALA A 114 -0.74 -2.99 -1.61
N THR A 115 -0.95 -3.64 -2.75
CA THR A 115 0.10 -4.42 -3.43
C THR A 115 1.26 -3.55 -3.91
N VAL A 116 1.00 -2.33 -4.38
CA VAL A 116 2.06 -1.36 -4.74
C VAL A 116 2.88 -1.00 -3.50
N PHE A 117 2.24 -0.63 -2.39
CA PHE A 117 2.95 -0.22 -1.17
C PHE A 117 3.75 -1.36 -0.55
N VAL A 118 3.19 -2.58 -0.47
CA VAL A 118 3.92 -3.75 0.02
C VAL A 118 5.09 -4.09 -0.90
N SER A 119 4.90 -4.11 -2.23
CA SER A 119 6.00 -4.37 -3.16
C SER A 119 7.12 -3.33 -3.04
N LEU A 120 6.80 -2.05 -2.87
CA LEU A 120 7.79 -1.00 -2.57
C LEU A 120 8.52 -1.26 -1.25
N SER A 121 7.81 -1.71 -0.20
CA SER A 121 8.46 -2.07 1.07
C SER A 121 9.51 -3.17 0.89
N VAL A 122 9.21 -4.19 0.08
CA VAL A 122 10.13 -5.30 -0.21
C VAL A 122 11.35 -4.80 -1.00
N VAL A 123 11.14 -3.90 -1.97
CA VAL A 123 12.21 -3.28 -2.74
C VAL A 123 13.13 -2.42 -1.87
N PHE A 124 12.57 -1.59 -0.99
CA PHE A 124 13.40 -0.79 -0.09
C PHE A 124 14.20 -1.66 0.89
N LEU A 125 13.59 -2.73 1.42
CA LEU A 125 14.31 -3.70 2.24
C LEU A 125 15.44 -4.37 1.45
N TYR A 126 15.17 -4.80 0.22
CA TYR A 126 16.19 -5.36 -0.68
C TYR A 126 17.37 -4.38 -0.87
N LEU A 127 17.08 -3.10 -1.15
CA LEU A 127 18.09 -2.06 -1.36
C LEU A 127 18.90 -1.74 -0.10
N ALA A 128 18.26 -1.81 1.07
CA ALA A 128 18.92 -1.64 2.37
C ALA A 128 19.88 -2.82 2.65
N VAL A 129 19.38 -4.06 2.55
CA VAL A 129 20.19 -5.27 2.82
C VAL A 129 21.33 -5.39 1.82
N ARG A 130 21.11 -5.02 0.54
CA ARG A 130 22.16 -5.06 -0.49
C ARG A 130 23.39 -4.23 -0.15
N ARG A 131 23.22 -3.15 0.62
CA ARG A 131 24.33 -2.29 1.08
C ARG A 131 25.14 -2.92 2.22
N VAL A 132 24.51 -3.73 3.07
CA VAL A 132 25.17 -4.35 4.23
C VAL A 132 25.72 -5.75 3.90
N ARG A 133 24.93 -6.56 3.20
CA ARG A 133 25.19 -7.98 2.86
C ARG A 133 24.52 -8.33 1.53
N SER A 134 25.19 -7.99 0.42
CA SER A 134 24.66 -8.16 -0.93
C SER A 134 24.23 -9.58 -1.29
N GLU A 135 24.92 -10.58 -0.75
CA GLU A 135 24.69 -12.01 -0.99
C GLU A 135 23.36 -12.52 -0.40
N TRP A 136 22.84 -11.86 0.63
CA TRP A 136 21.57 -12.21 1.28
C TRP A 136 20.39 -11.36 0.82
N ALA A 137 20.63 -10.24 0.13
CA ALA A 137 19.62 -9.24 -0.15
C ALA A 137 18.36 -9.78 -0.84
N LEU A 138 18.53 -10.56 -1.91
CA LEU A 138 17.40 -11.11 -2.66
C LEU A 138 16.64 -12.16 -1.82
N THR A 139 17.35 -13.06 -1.16
CA THR A 139 16.76 -14.10 -0.31
C THR A 139 15.96 -13.48 0.83
N THR A 140 16.53 -12.49 1.53
CA THR A 140 15.83 -11.75 2.60
C THR A 140 14.59 -11.05 2.08
N ALA A 141 14.68 -10.39 0.92
CA ALA A 141 13.53 -9.69 0.33
C ALA A 141 12.40 -10.66 -0.05
N LEU A 142 12.72 -11.81 -0.65
CA LEU A 142 11.73 -12.83 -1.03
C LEU A 142 11.10 -13.49 0.20
N VAL A 143 11.90 -13.85 1.21
CA VAL A 143 11.38 -14.41 2.48
C VAL A 143 10.48 -13.40 3.18
N TYR A 144 10.87 -12.13 3.25
CA TYR A 144 10.02 -11.07 3.79
C TYR A 144 8.72 -10.90 3.00
N GLY A 145 8.80 -10.72 1.67
CA GLY A 145 7.64 -10.42 0.84
C GLY A 145 6.66 -11.58 0.68
N LEU A 146 7.17 -12.81 0.57
CA LEU A 146 6.36 -14.00 0.26
C LEU A 146 6.13 -14.91 1.46
N GLY A 147 7.02 -14.87 2.46
CA GLY A 147 7.01 -15.77 3.61
C GLY A 147 6.49 -15.15 4.91
N THR A 148 6.04 -13.89 4.90
CA THR A 148 5.54 -13.21 6.11
C THR A 148 4.14 -12.62 5.91
N CYS A 149 3.64 -11.89 6.92
CA CYS A 149 2.39 -11.16 6.84
C CYS A 149 2.37 -10.08 5.73
N ALA A 150 3.51 -9.73 5.11
CA ALA A 150 3.53 -8.89 3.91
C ALA A 150 2.57 -9.42 2.83
N TRP A 151 2.48 -10.75 2.67
CA TRP A 151 1.55 -11.36 1.72
C TRP A 151 0.08 -11.08 2.07
N THR A 152 -0.30 -11.22 3.34
CA THR A 152 -1.70 -11.04 3.76
C THR A 152 -2.09 -9.57 3.75
N VAL A 153 -1.18 -8.69 4.20
CA VAL A 153 -1.35 -7.24 4.23
C VAL A 153 -1.49 -6.65 2.82
N SER A 154 -0.93 -7.26 1.79
CA SER A 154 -1.07 -6.78 0.40
C SER A 154 -2.47 -6.98 -0.18
N GLN A 155 -3.38 -7.70 0.50
CA GLN A 155 -4.66 -8.12 -0.07
C GLN A 155 -5.81 -7.11 0.09
N ALA A 156 -5.63 -6.07 0.91
CA ALA A 156 -6.55 -4.94 1.04
C ALA A 156 -5.85 -3.70 1.60
N LEU A 157 -6.48 -2.54 1.49
CA LEU A 157 -5.90 -1.26 1.92
C LEU A 157 -6.11 -1.02 3.43
N TRP A 158 -5.24 -1.63 4.24
CA TRP A 158 -5.13 -1.30 5.66
C TRP A 158 -4.17 -0.12 5.91
N GLN A 159 -3.88 0.14 7.19
CA GLN A 159 -2.81 1.04 7.63
C GLN A 159 -1.41 0.44 7.43
N HIS A 160 -1.32 -0.90 7.43
CA HIS A 160 -0.06 -1.64 7.37
C HIS A 160 0.73 -1.50 6.05
N PRO A 161 0.13 -1.57 4.83
CA PRO A 161 0.89 -1.47 3.58
C PRO A 161 1.74 -0.19 3.49
N GLY A 162 1.13 0.95 3.81
CA GLY A 162 1.80 2.25 3.80
C GLY A 162 2.87 2.38 4.88
N SER A 163 2.60 1.90 6.10
CA SER A 163 3.60 1.95 7.18
C SER A 163 4.81 1.06 6.89
N MET A 164 4.59 -0.15 6.36
CA MET A 164 5.66 -1.06 5.93
C MET A 164 6.54 -0.42 4.85
N MET A 165 5.93 0.26 3.87
CA MET A 165 6.67 0.99 2.84
C MET A 165 7.58 2.07 3.43
N PHE A 166 7.06 2.92 4.31
CA PHE A 166 7.84 4.01 4.90
C PHE A 166 8.89 3.53 5.90
N LEU A 167 8.62 2.47 6.67
CA LEU A 167 9.61 1.87 7.56
C LEU A 167 10.77 1.26 6.77
N ALA A 168 10.49 0.53 5.69
CA ALA A 168 11.52 -0.01 4.82
C ALA A 168 12.32 1.09 4.11
N LEU A 169 11.65 2.16 3.67
CA LEU A 169 12.31 3.35 3.12
C LEU A 169 13.23 4.01 4.16
N ALA A 170 12.77 4.15 5.40
CA ALA A 170 13.58 4.73 6.47
C ALA A 170 14.83 3.89 6.76
N LEU A 171 14.71 2.55 6.81
CA LEU A 171 15.85 1.65 6.93
C LEU A 171 16.83 1.80 5.76
N TYR A 172 16.31 1.89 4.53
CA TYR A 172 17.13 2.12 3.35
C TYR A 172 17.90 3.45 3.44
N LEU A 173 17.23 4.54 3.79
CA LEU A 173 17.85 5.85 3.92
C LEU A 173 18.86 5.92 5.08
N LEU A 174 18.58 5.23 6.19
CA LEU A 174 19.49 5.14 7.33
C LEU A 174 20.81 4.46 6.93
N VAL A 175 20.75 3.28 6.31
CA VAL A 175 21.94 2.54 5.86
C VAL A 175 22.68 3.33 4.80
N ARG A 176 21.97 3.95 3.85
CA ARG A 176 22.58 4.81 2.83
C ARG A 176 23.29 6.02 3.46
N GLY A 177 22.70 6.63 4.48
CA GLY A 177 23.27 7.80 5.14
C GLY A 177 24.54 7.51 5.95
N GLU A 178 24.73 6.28 6.43
CA GLU A 178 25.99 5.87 7.08
C GLU A 178 27.18 5.81 6.10
N GLU A 179 26.92 5.61 4.81
CA GLU A 179 27.94 5.59 3.76
C GLU A 179 28.42 7.00 3.38
N GLU A 180 27.63 8.04 3.67
CA GLU A 180 27.99 9.43 3.40
C GLU A 180 28.89 9.97 4.53
N VAL A 181 30.11 10.39 4.19
CA VAL A 181 31.08 10.95 5.15
C VAL A 181 30.45 12.17 5.83
N ARG A 182 30.26 12.09 7.15
CA ARG A 182 29.83 13.23 7.96
C ARG A 182 30.95 14.27 7.97
N PHE A 183 30.68 15.45 7.43
CA PHE A 183 31.57 16.61 7.49
C PHE A 183 31.77 17.11 8.92
#